data_AF-A0AAJ2B896-F1
#
_entry.id   AF-A0AAJ2B896-F1
#
_cell.length_a   1.000
_cell.length_b   1.000
_cell.length_c   1.000
_cell.angle_alpha   90.00
_cell.angle_beta   90.00
_cell.angle_gamma   90.00
#
_symmetry.space_group_name_H-M   'P 1'
#
loop_
_entity.id
_entity.type
_entity.pdbx_description
1 polymer ?
#
loop_
_entity_poly.entity_id
_entity_poly.type
_entity_poly.pdbx_seq_one_letter_code
_entity_poly.pdbx_strand_id
1 'polypeptide(L)'
;MFASAQAQSFALNARAALFVTAVVLDDFHTAQSGGGYLFSYDSHETDATLRAKLARWLSGADPDAIHMNADEKRTLFSFYWAASMMPEKSACFDSIAQAACSEELGAWMAREAAGDPRFVRAYESAAEPLGLPPYASPLP
;
A
#
# COMPACT_ATOMS: atom_id res chain seq x y z
N MET A 1 0.92 27.88 25.37
CA MET A 1 1.86 26.79 25.07
C MET A 1 1.19 25.94 24.01
N PHE A 2 1.68 25.98 22.78
CA PHE A 2 1.09 25.24 21.67
C PHE A 2 1.45 23.77 21.83
N ALA A 3 0.45 22.90 21.92
CA ALA A 3 0.65 21.47 21.91
C ALA A 3 1.25 21.08 20.56
N SER A 4 2.50 20.64 20.54
CA SER A 4 3.09 19.98 19.38
C SER A 4 2.28 18.71 19.15
N ALA A 5 1.41 18.72 18.14
CA ALA A 5 0.87 17.49 17.58
C ALA A 5 2.07 16.70 17.06
N GLN A 6 2.52 15.73 17.85
CA GLN A 6 3.53 14.78 17.40
C GLN A 6 2.89 14.06 16.21
N ALA A 7 3.36 14.34 14.99
CA ALA A 7 3.03 13.54 13.83
C ALA A 7 3.40 12.10 14.22
N GLN A 8 2.40 11.22 14.30
CA GLN A 8 2.65 9.80 14.54
C GLN A 8 3.61 9.36 13.44
N SER A 9 4.82 8.94 13.78
CA SER A 9 5.75 8.39 12.81
C SER A 9 5.10 7.16 12.17
N PHE A 10 5.24 7.02 10.85
CA PHE A 10 4.78 5.83 10.14
C PHE A 10 5.26 4.55 10.85
N ALA A 11 4.30 3.68 11.17
CA ALA A 11 4.53 2.43 11.88
C ALA A 11 4.08 1.26 11.00
N LEU A 12 4.99 0.32 10.77
CA LEU A 12 4.73 -0.85 9.96
C LEU A 12 3.68 -1.76 10.60
N ASN A 13 2.61 -2.04 9.86
CA ASN A 13 1.67 -3.11 10.12
C ASN A 13 2.10 -4.33 9.31
N ALA A 14 2.67 -5.33 10.01
CA ALA A 14 3.25 -6.51 9.37
C ALA A 14 2.23 -7.29 8.51
N ARG A 15 0.95 -7.32 8.92
CA ARG A 15 -0.09 -8.06 8.19
C ARG A 15 -0.47 -7.34 6.90
N ALA A 16 -0.66 -6.03 6.97
CA ALA A 16 -0.88 -5.20 5.78
C ALA A 16 0.31 -5.26 4.81
N ALA A 17 1.55 -5.28 5.33
CA ALA A 17 2.76 -5.42 4.54
C ALA A 17 2.80 -6.75 3.78
N LEU A 18 2.46 -7.85 4.44
CA LEU A 18 2.33 -9.17 3.81
C LEU A 18 1.25 -9.18 2.72
N PHE A 19 0.10 -8.57 2.99
CA PHE A 19 -0.99 -8.46 2.03
C PHE A 19 -0.56 -7.71 0.76
N VAL A 20 -0.01 -6.50 0.88
CA VAL A 20 0.41 -5.74 -0.31
C VAL A 20 1.58 -6.39 -1.03
N THR A 21 2.45 -7.10 -0.31
CA THR A 21 3.49 -7.92 -0.95
C THR A 21 2.87 -9.03 -1.81
N ALA A 22 1.82 -9.70 -1.34
CA ALA A 22 1.11 -10.69 -2.13
C ALA A 22 0.44 -10.07 -3.36
N VAL A 23 -0.22 -8.91 -3.22
CA VAL A 23 -0.83 -8.17 -4.34
C VAL A 23 0.21 -7.82 -5.41
N VAL A 24 1.36 -7.25 -5.01
CA VAL A 24 2.39 -6.83 -5.96
C VAL A 24 3.06 -8.03 -6.64
N LEU A 25 3.16 -9.17 -5.97
CA LEU A 25 3.70 -10.40 -6.57
C LEU A 25 2.72 -11.04 -7.57
N ASP A 26 1.43 -11.03 -7.27
CA ASP A 26 0.39 -11.52 -8.18
C ASP A 26 0.32 -10.65 -9.46
N ASP A 27 0.38 -9.33 -9.31
CA ASP A 27 0.47 -8.38 -10.44
C ASP A 27 1.78 -8.59 -11.23
N PHE A 28 2.88 -8.87 -10.54
CA PHE A 28 4.17 -9.16 -11.18
C PHE A 28 4.14 -10.45 -11.99
N HIS A 29 3.57 -11.53 -11.45
CA HIS A 29 3.42 -12.80 -12.17
C HIS A 29 2.47 -12.63 -13.38
N THR A 30 1.42 -11.82 -13.23
CA THR A 30 0.54 -11.45 -14.34
C THR A 30 1.31 -10.73 -15.44
N ALA A 31 2.14 -9.74 -15.09
CA ALA A 31 3.01 -9.02 -16.03
C ALA A 31 3.98 -9.97 -16.75
N GLN A 32 4.62 -10.88 -16.02
CA GLN A 32 5.55 -11.88 -16.59
C GLN A 32 4.87 -12.82 -17.57
N SER A 33 3.58 -13.13 -17.37
CA SER A 33 2.78 -13.96 -18.28
C SER A 33 2.26 -13.21 -19.52
N GLY A 34 2.54 -11.90 -19.63
CA GLY A 34 2.06 -11.04 -20.72
C GLY A 34 0.63 -10.51 -20.50
N GLY A 35 0.11 -10.59 -19.27
CA GLY A 35 -1.17 -10.01 -18.88
C GLY A 35 -1.10 -8.50 -18.65
N GLY A 36 -2.27 -7.89 -18.42
CA GLY A 36 -2.34 -6.49 -17.97
C GLY A 36 -1.94 -6.39 -16.50
N TYR A 37 -1.12 -5.40 -16.17
CA TYR A 37 -0.57 -5.19 -14.84
C TYR A 37 -0.69 -3.72 -14.42
N LEU A 38 -0.70 -3.49 -13.10
CA LEU A 38 -0.93 -2.20 -12.48
C LEU A 38 0.36 -1.47 -12.11
N PHE A 39 1.41 -2.19 -11.74
CA PHE A 39 2.64 -1.61 -11.22
C PHE A 39 3.83 -1.75 -12.16
N SER A 40 4.73 -0.78 -12.13
CA SER A 40 5.99 -0.84 -12.84
C SER A 40 7.01 -1.73 -12.12
N TYR A 41 7.75 -2.51 -12.90
CA TYR A 41 8.76 -3.47 -12.43
C TYR A 41 10.08 -3.27 -13.16
N ASP A 42 11.20 -3.53 -12.46
CA ASP A 42 12.52 -3.57 -13.08
C ASP A 42 12.62 -4.77 -14.06
N SER A 43 13.38 -4.62 -15.16
CA SER A 43 13.51 -5.67 -16.18
C SER A 43 14.23 -6.94 -15.68
N HIS A 44 14.98 -6.84 -14.58
CA HIS A 44 15.65 -7.97 -13.92
C HIS A 44 15.04 -8.30 -12.56
N GLU A 45 13.82 -7.82 -12.28
CA GLU A 45 13.12 -8.11 -11.04
C GLU A 45 12.83 -9.62 -10.91
N THR A 46 12.87 -10.11 -9.67
CA THR A 46 12.48 -11.47 -9.27
C THR A 46 11.60 -11.37 -8.02
N ASP A 47 10.86 -12.42 -7.69
CA ASP A 47 10.10 -12.47 -6.43
C ASP A 47 10.93 -12.10 -5.20
N ALA A 48 12.17 -12.59 -5.14
CA ALA A 48 13.06 -12.34 -3.99
C ALA A 48 13.51 -10.88 -3.91
N THR A 49 13.92 -10.30 -5.04
CA THR A 49 14.36 -8.89 -5.08
C THR A 49 13.18 -7.96 -4.85
N LEU A 50 12.01 -8.26 -5.41
CA LEU A 50 10.78 -7.49 -5.24
C LEU A 50 10.32 -7.49 -3.78
N ARG A 51 10.29 -8.66 -3.12
CA ARG A 51 9.98 -8.76 -1.68
C ARG A 51 10.94 -7.93 -0.83
N ALA A 52 12.24 -7.99 -1.13
CA ALA A 52 13.25 -7.22 -0.39
C ALA A 52 13.07 -5.70 -0.58
N LYS A 53 12.83 -5.26 -1.81
CA LYS A 53 12.56 -3.85 -2.15
C LYS A 53 11.29 -3.34 -1.46
N LEU A 54 10.20 -4.10 -1.51
CA LEU A 54 8.94 -3.77 -0.83
C LEU A 54 9.11 -3.68 0.68
N ALA A 55 9.80 -4.64 1.31
CA ALA A 55 10.07 -4.60 2.75
C ALA A 55 10.91 -3.37 3.13
N ARG A 56 11.89 -3.01 2.30
CA ARG A 56 12.72 -1.82 2.51
C ARG A 56 11.91 -0.53 2.35
N TRP A 57 11.08 -0.44 1.31
CA TRP A 57 10.17 0.69 1.11
C TRP A 57 9.19 0.83 2.27
N LEU A 58 8.46 -0.24 2.62
CA LEU A 58 7.51 -0.28 3.76
C LEU A 58 8.17 -0.12 5.13
N SER A 59 9.50 -0.12 5.24
CA SER A 59 10.16 0.24 6.49
C SER A 59 10.25 1.76 6.69
N GLY A 60 10.00 2.55 5.64
CA GLY A 60 10.23 4.00 5.61
C GLY A 60 11.71 4.39 5.55
N ALA A 61 12.63 3.43 5.44
CA ALA A 61 14.07 3.69 5.44
C ALA A 61 14.63 4.06 4.05
N ASP A 62 13.90 3.74 2.99
CA ASP A 62 14.31 4.03 1.61
C ASP A 62 13.08 4.24 0.72
N PRO A 63 12.65 5.49 0.50
CA PRO A 63 11.49 5.81 -0.32
C PRO A 63 11.68 5.44 -1.79
N ASP A 64 12.92 5.24 -2.26
CA ASP A 64 13.27 4.93 -3.65
C ASP A 64 13.57 3.45 -3.89
N ALA A 65 13.36 2.58 -2.89
CA ALA A 65 13.69 1.16 -2.98
C ALA A 65 12.89 0.39 -4.07
N ILE A 66 11.70 0.86 -4.43
CA ILE A 66 10.83 0.23 -5.43
C ILE A 66 10.78 1.04 -6.73
N HIS A 67 10.73 0.34 -7.87
CA HIS A 67 10.67 0.95 -9.21
C HIS A 67 9.24 1.33 -9.61
N MET A 68 8.56 2.07 -8.73
CA MET A 68 7.20 2.54 -8.92
C MET A 68 7.18 4.07 -8.94
N ASN A 69 6.37 4.67 -9.80
CA ASN A 69 6.13 6.10 -9.82
C ASN A 69 5.26 6.55 -8.62
N ALA A 70 5.08 7.86 -8.47
CA ALA A 70 4.38 8.43 -7.33
C ALA A 70 2.91 7.97 -7.21
N ASP A 71 2.20 7.84 -8.33
CA ASP A 71 0.79 7.42 -8.33
C ASP A 71 0.66 5.92 -8.01
N GLU A 72 1.57 5.09 -8.52
CA GLU A 72 1.66 3.67 -8.18
C GLU A 72 1.95 3.46 -6.69
N LYS A 73 2.90 4.22 -6.12
CA LYS A 73 3.18 4.21 -4.68
C LYS A 73 1.96 4.62 -3.86
N ARG A 74 1.21 5.62 -4.31
CA ARG A 74 -0.06 6.03 -3.68
C ARG A 74 -1.07 4.88 -3.71
N THR A 75 -1.30 4.25 -4.86
CA THR A 75 -2.21 3.10 -4.98
C THR A 75 -1.79 1.94 -4.08
N LEU A 76 -0.49 1.65 -4.01
CA LEU A 76 0.04 0.62 -3.13
C LEU A 76 -0.19 0.95 -1.65
N PHE A 77 -0.01 2.21 -1.27
CA PHE A 77 -0.31 2.68 0.07
C PHE A 77 -1.80 2.60 0.41
N SER A 78 -2.69 2.89 -0.55
CA SER A 78 -4.14 2.70 -0.40
C SER A 78 -4.50 1.26 -0.05
N PHE A 79 -3.94 0.28 -0.76
CA PHE A 79 -4.11 -1.14 -0.43
C PHE A 79 -3.53 -1.50 0.94
N TYR A 80 -2.37 -0.94 1.29
CA TYR A 80 -1.74 -1.16 2.59
C TYR A 80 -2.63 -0.61 3.72
N TRP A 81 -3.14 0.61 3.58
CA TRP A 81 -4.01 1.21 4.57
C TRP A 81 -5.30 0.40 4.72
N ALA A 82 -5.96 0.06 3.60
CA ALA A 82 -7.17 -0.74 3.63
C ALA A 82 -6.93 -2.07 4.37
N ALA A 83 -5.86 -2.79 4.05
CA ALA A 83 -5.48 -4.01 4.75
C ALA A 83 -5.14 -3.79 6.23
N SER A 84 -4.56 -2.65 6.59
CA SER A 84 -4.26 -2.32 8.00
C SER A 84 -5.51 -2.11 8.85
N MET A 85 -6.65 -1.80 8.21
CA MET A 85 -7.93 -1.55 8.84
C MET A 85 -8.83 -2.81 8.90
N MET A 86 -8.50 -3.84 8.12
CA MET A 86 -9.25 -5.10 8.08
C MET A 86 -9.16 -5.84 9.44
N PRO A 87 -10.23 -6.55 9.86
CA PRO A 87 -10.20 -7.42 11.02
C PRO A 87 -9.17 -8.53 10.85
N GLU A 88 -8.60 -9.00 11.95
CA GLU A 88 -7.52 -10.01 11.93
C GLU A 88 -7.89 -11.32 11.24
N LYS A 89 -9.19 -11.64 11.18
CA LYS A 89 -9.75 -12.85 10.57
C LYS A 89 -10.31 -12.60 9.17
N SER A 90 -9.87 -11.53 8.51
CA SER A 90 -10.26 -11.24 7.13
C SER A 90 -9.77 -12.34 6.17
N ALA A 91 -10.63 -12.72 5.23
CA ALA A 91 -10.30 -13.67 4.17
C ALA A 91 -9.16 -13.17 3.26
N CYS A 92 -8.91 -11.85 3.22
CA CYS A 92 -7.78 -11.27 2.49
C CYS A 92 -6.42 -11.77 2.98
N PHE A 93 -6.31 -12.17 4.24
CA PHE A 93 -5.06 -12.66 4.79
C PHE A 93 -4.82 -14.15 4.52
N ASP A 94 -5.87 -14.88 4.12
CA ASP A 94 -5.75 -16.27 3.67
C ASP A 94 -5.42 -16.34 2.18
N SER A 95 -6.15 -15.60 1.34
CA SER A 95 -5.86 -15.48 -0.09
C SER A 95 -6.51 -14.25 -0.72
N ILE A 96 -5.70 -13.49 -1.47
CA ILE A 96 -6.14 -12.29 -2.19
C ILE A 96 -7.09 -12.60 -3.36
N ALA A 97 -7.09 -13.86 -3.85
CA ALA A 97 -7.94 -14.30 -4.95
C ALA A 97 -9.38 -14.64 -4.50
N GLN A 98 -9.67 -14.62 -3.20
CA GLN A 98 -11.02 -14.86 -2.70
C GLN A 98 -11.92 -13.66 -3.00
N ALA A 99 -13.12 -13.92 -3.52
CA ALA A 99 -14.11 -12.87 -3.79
C ALA A 99 -14.43 -12.03 -2.53
N ALA A 100 -14.48 -12.67 -1.36
CA ALA A 100 -14.68 -11.99 -0.08
C ALA A 100 -13.56 -10.98 0.24
N CYS A 101 -12.33 -11.24 -0.22
CA CYS A 101 -11.26 -10.28 -0.08
C CYS A 101 -11.48 -9.05 -0.95
N SER A 102 -11.85 -9.23 -2.22
CA SER A 102 -12.13 -8.11 -3.12
C SER A 102 -13.27 -7.24 -2.62
N GLU A 103 -14.32 -7.85 -2.04
CA GLU A 103 -15.44 -7.11 -1.44
C GLU A 103 -15.00 -6.28 -0.22
N GLU A 104 -14.25 -6.89 0.69
CA GLU A 104 -13.77 -6.21 1.88
C GLU A 104 -12.76 -5.10 1.56
N LEU A 105 -11.82 -5.37 0.66
CA LEU A 105 -10.89 -4.37 0.15
C LEU A 105 -11.65 -3.21 -0.49
N GLY A 106 -12.63 -3.51 -1.35
CA GLY A 106 -13.47 -2.50 -1.99
C GLY A 106 -14.22 -1.62 -0.99
N ALA A 107 -14.73 -2.20 0.10
CA ALA A 107 -15.42 -1.46 1.16
C ALA A 107 -14.49 -0.48 1.89
N TRP A 108 -13.23 -0.85 2.13
CA TRP A 108 -12.23 0.04 2.72
C TRP A 108 -11.75 1.11 1.73
N MET A 109 -11.50 0.74 0.47
CA MET A 109 -11.14 1.69 -0.59
C MET A 109 -12.23 2.74 -0.82
N ALA A 110 -13.52 2.37 -0.70
CA ALA A 110 -14.63 3.31 -0.78
C ALA A 110 -14.61 4.35 0.36
N ARG A 111 -14.12 3.97 1.56
CA ARG A 111 -13.96 4.89 2.69
C ARG A 111 -12.81 5.85 2.47
N GLU A 112 -11.71 5.38 1.91
CA GLU A 112 -10.61 6.25 1.46
C GLU A 112 -11.13 7.28 0.45
N ALA A 113 -11.85 6.83 -0.58
CA ALA A 113 -12.40 7.72 -1.59
C ALA A 113 -13.37 8.76 -1.01
N ALA A 114 -14.07 8.41 0.08
CA ALA A 114 -14.93 9.31 0.85
C ALA A 114 -14.17 10.22 1.85
N GLY A 115 -12.82 10.19 1.86
CA GLY A 115 -12.00 11.04 2.72
C GLY A 115 -11.95 10.59 4.18
N ASP A 116 -11.91 9.28 4.46
CA ASP A 116 -11.80 8.77 5.83
C ASP A 116 -10.64 9.47 6.59
N PRO A 117 -10.91 10.18 7.71
CA PRO A 117 -9.87 10.91 8.43
C PRO A 117 -8.72 10.03 8.93
N ARG A 118 -8.96 8.72 9.08
CA ARG A 118 -7.90 7.76 9.45
C ARG A 118 -6.96 7.51 8.27
N PHE A 119 -7.48 7.47 7.04
CA PHE A 119 -6.66 7.40 5.83
C PHE A 119 -5.80 8.65 5.71
N VAL A 120 -6.41 9.84 5.79
CA VAL A 120 -5.69 11.12 5.64
C VAL A 120 -4.52 11.21 6.61
N ARG A 121 -4.75 10.93 7.91
CA ARG A 121 -3.68 10.94 8.91
C ARG A 121 -2.59 9.90 8.64
N ALA A 122 -2.97 8.68 8.24
CA ALA A 122 -2.00 7.64 7.91
C ALA A 122 -1.16 8.05 6.68
N TYR A 123 -1.80 8.59 5.65
CA TYR A 123 -1.15 9.08 4.45
C TYR A 123 -0.16 10.21 4.75
N GLU A 124 -0.59 11.22 5.50
CA GLU A 124 0.28 12.33 5.92
C GLU A 124 1.50 11.83 6.71
N SER A 125 1.33 10.86 7.60
CA SER A 125 2.45 10.27 8.35
C SER A 125 3.41 9.44 7.51
N ALA A 126 2.92 8.87 6.40
CA ALA A 126 3.68 7.99 5.53
C ALA A 126 4.24 8.71 4.30
N ALA A 127 3.80 9.94 4.02
CA ALA A 127 4.10 10.63 2.78
C ALA A 127 5.60 10.85 2.58
N GLU A 128 6.29 11.39 3.58
CA GLU A 128 7.74 11.59 3.49
C GLU A 128 8.53 10.27 3.58
N PRO A 129 8.28 9.38 4.57
CA PRO A 129 9.02 8.12 4.68
C PRO A 129 8.89 7.18 3.48
N LEU A 130 7.75 7.19 2.79
CA LEU A 130 7.48 6.33 1.65
C LEU A 130 7.61 7.06 0.30
N GLY A 131 7.95 8.35 0.29
CA GLY A 131 8.02 9.14 -0.94
C GLY A 131 6.70 9.20 -1.71
N LEU A 132 5.58 9.32 -0.99
CA LEU A 132 4.25 9.47 -1.59
C LEU A 132 4.07 10.90 -2.10
N PRO A 133 3.26 11.10 -3.17
CA PRO A 133 2.90 12.44 -3.59
C PRO A 133 2.10 13.17 -2.49
N PRO A 134 2.05 14.51 -2.50
CA PRO A 134 1.19 15.25 -1.57
C PRO A 134 -0.26 14.76 -1.63
N TYR A 135 -0.92 14.68 -0.47
CA TYR A 135 -2.35 14.33 -0.45
C TYR A 135 -3.15 15.47 -1.07
N ALA A 136 -3.52 15.32 -2.34
CA ALA A 136 -4.59 16.08 -2.93
C ALA A 136 -5.89 15.34 -2.60
N SER A 137 -6.68 15.92 -1.68
CA SER A 137 -8.05 15.46 -1.44
C SER A 137 -8.75 15.32 -2.81
N PRO A 138 -9.53 14.25 -3.06
CA PRO A 138 -10.49 14.27 -4.15
C PRO A 138 -11.34 15.53 -3.94
N LEU A 139 -11.43 16.37 -4.97
CA LEU A 139 -12.26 17.57 -4.93
C LEU A 139 -13.71 17.18 -4.58
N PRO A 140 -14.41 17.98 -3.76
CA PRO A 140 -15.83 17.76 -3.44
C PRO A 140 -16.73 17.82 -4.67
#